data_AF-A0A164Q3B3-F1
#
_entry.id   AF-A0A164Q3B3-F1
#
_cell.length_a   1.000
_cell.length_b   1.000
_cell.length_c   1.000
_cell.angle_alpha   90.00
_cell.angle_beta   90.00
_cell.angle_gamma   90.00
#
_symmetry.space_group_name_H-M   'P 1'
#
loop_
_entity.id
_entity.type
_entity.pdbx_description
1 polymer ?
#
loop_
_entity_poly.entity_id
_entity_poly.type
_entity_poly.pdbx_seq_one_letter_code
_entity_poly.pdbx_strand_id
1 'polypeptide(L)'
;MASDTPVDEPTVQLQQSAVLIVDGTFLQKPEIADLWDTTIFVHTSLDVARRRGVARDAEALGGNEQADNAFKVRYHAASQMYLDEVRPAERASLVFDNDDLDHPSVRMAHPESP
;
A
#
# COMPACT_ATOMS: atom_id res chain seq x y z
N MET A 1 15.98 -11.11 8.01
CA MET A 1 14.93 -10.08 8.20
C MET A 1 15.46 -9.06 9.19
N ALA A 2 15.32 -7.76 8.92
CA ALA A 2 15.70 -6.73 9.88
C ALA A 2 14.86 -6.87 11.18
N SER A 3 15.45 -6.49 12.31
CA SER A 3 14.76 -6.48 13.60
C SER A 3 13.63 -5.45 13.58
N ASP A 4 12.46 -5.80 14.11
CA ASP A 4 11.35 -4.88 14.33
C ASP A 4 11.62 -4.06 15.60
N THR A 5 12.64 -3.19 15.52
CA THR A 5 13.06 -2.30 16.60
C THR A 5 12.88 -0.87 16.13
N PRO A 6 12.30 0.02 16.95
CA PRO A 6 12.22 1.44 16.62
C PRO A 6 13.60 2.00 16.29
N VAL A 7 13.68 2.77 15.20
CA VAL A 7 14.89 3.51 14.84
C VAL A 7 14.78 4.89 15.48
N ASP A 8 15.78 5.27 16.27
CA ASP A 8 15.86 6.60 16.87
C ASP A 8 16.52 7.56 15.86
N GLU A 9 15.73 8.03 14.90
CA GLU A 9 16.16 9.04 13.93
C GLU A 9 15.91 10.46 14.45
N PRO A 10 16.85 11.40 14.26
CA PRO A 10 16.67 12.78 14.71
C PRO A 10 15.54 13.45 13.93
N THR A 11 14.70 14.20 14.64
CA THR A 11 13.63 15.00 14.01
C THR A 11 14.21 16.01 13.03
N VAL A 12 13.70 15.99 11.79
CA VAL A 12 14.02 16.97 10.76
C VAL A 12 12.96 18.06 10.75
N GLN A 13 13.39 19.32 10.87
CA GLN A 13 12.51 20.49 10.71
C GLN A 13 12.34 20.79 9.23
N LEU A 14 11.10 20.86 8.75
CA LEU A 14 10.78 21.17 7.36
C LEU A 14 10.37 22.64 7.21
N GLN A 15 10.64 23.21 6.04
CA GLN A 15 10.08 24.51 5.67
C GLN A 15 8.56 24.37 5.49
N GLN A 16 7.82 25.44 5.76
CA GLN A 16 6.35 25.44 5.59
C GLN A 16 5.91 25.14 4.14
N SER A 17 6.77 25.41 3.15
CA SER A 17 6.53 25.12 1.74
C SER A 17 6.94 23.70 1.31
N ALA A 18 7.42 22.87 2.23
CA ALA A 18 7.80 21.50 1.91
C ALA A 18 6.58 20.63 1.62
N VAL A 19 6.73 19.70 0.68
CA VAL A 19 5.75 18.65 0.43
C VAL A 19 6.25 17.37 1.11
N LEU A 20 5.45 16.84 2.03
CA LEU A 20 5.71 15.54 2.65
C LEU A 20 5.07 14.43 1.82
N ILE A 21 5.85 13.43 1.44
CA ILE A 21 5.34 12.21 0.81
C ILE A 21 5.55 11.07 1.81
N VAL A 22 4.47 10.37 2.14
CA VAL A 22 4.50 9.18 2.99
C VAL A 22 4.01 8.01 2.16
N ASP A 23 4.81 6.95 2.08
CA ASP A 23 4.44 5.71 1.42
C ASP A 23 4.36 4.55 2.43
N GLY A 24 3.50 3.59 2.14
CA GLY A 24 3.28 2.45 3.00
C GLY A 24 1.86 1.90 2.89
N THR A 25 1.61 0.84 3.66
CA THR A 25 0.30 0.21 3.75
C THR A 25 -0.56 0.88 4.81
N PHE A 26 -1.88 0.85 4.61
CA PHE A 26 -2.88 1.23 5.62
C PHE A 26 -2.93 2.73 6.00
N LEU A 27 -2.38 3.60 5.15
CA LEU A 27 -2.27 5.03 5.44
C LEU A 27 -3.61 5.79 5.41
N GLN A 28 -4.68 5.22 4.86
CA GLN A 28 -6.02 5.86 4.84
C GLN A 28 -6.93 5.37 5.97
N LYS A 29 -6.37 4.73 7.00
CA LYS A 29 -7.11 4.35 8.19
C LYS A 29 -7.83 5.57 8.81
N PRO A 30 -9.07 5.43 9.31
CA PRO A 30 -9.89 6.55 9.77
C PRO A 30 -9.20 7.49 10.76
N GLU A 31 -8.33 6.96 11.62
CA GLU A 31 -7.62 7.71 12.66
C GLU A 31 -6.63 8.74 12.12
N ILE A 32 -6.16 8.57 10.87
CA ILE A 32 -5.16 9.43 10.23
C ILE A 32 -5.60 9.95 8.85
N ALA A 33 -6.79 9.55 8.37
CA ALA A 33 -7.26 9.88 7.04
C ALA A 33 -7.35 11.40 6.80
N ASP A 34 -7.73 12.15 7.82
CA ASP A 34 -7.91 13.61 7.74
C ASP A 34 -6.59 14.39 7.81
N LEU A 35 -5.45 13.71 7.98
CA LEU A 35 -4.12 14.33 7.95
C LEU A 35 -3.57 14.51 6.53
N TRP A 36 -4.24 13.94 5.52
CA TRP A 36 -3.73 13.92 4.14
C TRP A 36 -4.48 14.93 3.26
N ASP A 37 -3.75 15.88 2.68
CA ASP A 37 -4.30 16.79 1.66
C ASP A 37 -4.66 16.05 0.36
N THR A 38 -3.87 15.03 0.01
CA THR A 38 -4.05 14.20 -1.18
C THR A 38 -3.61 12.78 -0.91
N THR A 39 -4.28 11.81 -1.54
CA THR A 39 -3.94 10.40 -1.39
C THR A 39 -3.89 9.71 -2.76
N ILE A 40 -2.83 8.92 -2.96
CA ILE A 40 -2.66 8.09 -4.15
C ILE A 40 -2.77 6.65 -3.70
N PHE A 41 -3.77 5.94 -4.22
CA PHE A 41 -3.90 4.51 -3.99
C PHE A 41 -3.30 3.73 -5.16
N VAL A 42 -2.16 3.08 -4.91
CA VAL A 42 -1.48 2.23 -5.88
C VAL A 42 -2.13 0.85 -5.86
N HIS A 43 -3.04 0.62 -6.80
CA HIS A 43 -3.84 -0.59 -6.90
C HIS A 43 -3.11 -1.71 -7.64
N THR A 44 -3.29 -2.92 -7.14
CA THR A 44 -3.00 -4.18 -7.83
C THR A 44 -3.94 -5.22 -7.24
N SER A 45 -4.56 -6.05 -8.08
CA SER A 45 -5.39 -7.17 -7.65
C SER A 45 -4.57 -8.15 -6.81
N LEU A 46 -5.23 -8.79 -5.84
CA LEU A 46 -4.56 -9.72 -4.95
C LEU A 46 -3.91 -10.87 -5.73
N ASP A 47 -4.53 -11.38 -6.79
CA ASP A 47 -3.92 -12.44 -7.59
C ASP A 47 -2.63 -12.01 -8.30
N VAL A 48 -2.59 -10.79 -8.84
CA VAL A 48 -1.37 -10.23 -9.43
C VAL A 48 -0.31 -9.99 -8.35
N ALA A 49 -0.70 -9.38 -7.22
CA ALA A 49 0.19 -9.11 -6.10
C ALA A 49 0.81 -10.40 -5.55
N ARG A 50 0.02 -11.47 -5.39
CA ARG A 50 0.48 -12.80 -4.96
C ARG A 50 1.50 -13.37 -5.94
N ARG A 51 1.18 -13.40 -7.24
CA ARG A 51 2.08 -13.96 -8.26
C ARG A 51 3.43 -13.23 -8.26
N ARG A 52 3.41 -11.90 -8.23
CA ARG A 52 4.63 -11.07 -8.18
C ARG A 52 5.40 -11.26 -6.87
N GLY A 53 4.68 -11.35 -5.75
CA GLY A 53 5.25 -11.59 -4.43
C GLY A 53 5.95 -12.94 -4.33
N VAL A 54 5.29 -14.02 -4.77
CA VAL A 54 5.89 -15.36 -4.82
C VAL A 54 7.13 -15.37 -5.71
N ALA A 55 7.06 -14.80 -6.92
CA ALA A 55 8.21 -14.75 -7.81
C ALA A 55 9.41 -13.99 -7.21
N ARG A 56 9.16 -12.96 -6.41
CA ARG A 56 10.20 -12.15 -5.75
C ARG A 56 10.77 -12.80 -4.49
N ASP A 57 9.90 -13.39 -3.66
CA ASP A 57 10.25 -13.78 -2.29
C ASP A 57 10.40 -15.30 -2.10
N ALA A 58 10.19 -16.12 -3.15
CA ALA A 58 10.24 -17.59 -3.06
C ALA A 58 11.49 -18.12 -2.37
N GLU A 59 12.68 -17.66 -2.76
CA GLU A 59 13.93 -18.13 -2.16
C GLU A 59 14.01 -17.78 -0.66
N ALA A 60 13.63 -16.56 -0.30
CA ALA A 60 13.65 -16.08 1.08
C ALA A 60 12.60 -16.76 1.98
N LEU A 61 11.51 -17.25 1.38
CA LEU A 61 10.38 -17.88 2.07
C LEU A 61 10.41 -19.42 2.00
N GLY A 62 11.49 -20.03 1.50
CA GLY A 62 11.68 -21.49 1.49
C GLY A 62 11.14 -22.22 0.26
N GLY A 63 10.73 -21.48 -0.77
CA GLY A 63 10.29 -21.98 -2.06
C GLY A 63 8.91 -21.44 -2.45
N ASN A 64 8.51 -21.70 -3.70
CA ASN A 64 7.26 -21.18 -4.27
C ASN A 64 6.02 -21.53 -3.45
N GLU A 65 5.92 -22.76 -2.95
CA GLU A 65 4.76 -23.22 -2.18
C GLU A 65 4.64 -22.51 -0.83
N GLN A 66 5.76 -22.34 -0.13
CA GLN A 66 5.80 -21.68 1.18
C GLN A 66 5.57 -20.18 1.04
N ALA A 67 6.11 -19.55 -0.01
CA ALA A 67 5.79 -18.18 -0.37
C ALA A 67 4.30 -17.99 -0.69
N ASP A 68 3.72 -18.86 -1.52
CA ASP A 68 2.30 -18.78 -1.88
C ASP A 68 1.39 -18.86 -0.65
N ASN A 69 1.69 -19.79 0.27
CA ASN A 69 0.97 -19.90 1.54
C ASN A 69 1.16 -18.66 2.42
N ALA A 70 2.37 -18.11 2.52
CA ALA A 70 2.62 -16.89 3.29
C ALA A 70 1.83 -15.68 2.75
N PHE A 71 1.76 -15.51 1.43
CA PHE A 71 0.94 -14.45 0.82
C PHE A 71 -0.54 -14.62 1.12
N LYS A 72 -1.07 -15.84 1.05
CA LYS A 72 -2.48 -16.14 1.36
C LYS A 72 -2.82 -15.88 2.83
N VAL A 73 -2.01 -16.41 3.75
CA VAL A 73 -2.38 -16.48 5.17
C VAL A 73 -1.95 -15.24 5.96
N ARG A 74 -0.80 -14.65 5.62
CA ARG A 74 -0.20 -13.55 6.39
C ARG A 74 -0.40 -12.19 5.76
N TYR A 75 -0.06 -12.05 4.48
CA TYR A 75 -0.05 -10.74 3.82
C TYR A 75 -1.43 -10.32 3.34
N HIS A 76 -2.18 -11.21 2.69
CA HIS A 76 -3.48 -10.84 2.12
C HIS A 76 -4.60 -10.76 3.14
N ALA A 77 -4.53 -11.47 4.27
CA ALA A 77 -5.57 -11.39 5.29
C ALA A 77 -5.76 -9.96 5.80
N ALA A 78 -4.66 -9.30 6.20
CA ALA A 78 -4.69 -7.91 6.66
C ALA A 78 -5.04 -6.92 5.52
N SER A 79 -4.50 -7.15 4.31
CA SER A 79 -4.84 -6.33 3.14
C SER A 79 -6.33 -6.41 2.80
N GLN A 80 -6.92 -7.60 2.84
CA GLN A 80 -8.35 -7.79 2.54
C GLN A 80 -9.23 -7.03 3.54
N MET A 81 -8.96 -7.16 4.84
CA MET A 81 -9.67 -6.41 5.88
C MET A 81 -9.63 -4.91 5.61
N TYR A 82 -8.45 -4.37 5.30
CA TYR A 82 -8.30 -2.95 4.97
C TYR A 82 -9.05 -2.54 3.70
N LEU A 83 -8.99 -3.35 2.64
CA LEU A 83 -9.70 -3.08 1.39
C LEU A 83 -11.22 -3.05 1.60
N ASP A 84 -11.74 -3.98 2.41
CA ASP A 84 -13.18 -4.11 2.67
C ASP A 84 -13.70 -2.99 3.59
N GLU A 85 -12.98 -2.71 4.68
CA GLU A 85 -13.42 -1.76 5.71
C GLU A 85 -13.19 -0.31 5.28
N VAL A 86 -12.00 -0.01 4.76
CA VAL A 86 -11.58 1.37 4.46
C VAL A 86 -11.92 1.76 3.03
N ARG A 87 -11.96 0.81 2.09
CA ARG A 87 -12.19 1.07 0.65
C ARG A 87 -11.30 2.19 0.11
N PRO A 88 -9.97 2.07 0.23
CA PRO A 88 -9.02 3.15 -0.07
C PRO A 88 -9.07 3.62 -1.53
N ALA A 89 -9.46 2.76 -2.47
CA ALA A 89 -9.60 3.13 -3.88
C ALA A 89 -10.80 4.06 -4.15
N GLU A 90 -11.80 4.08 -3.26
CA GLU A 90 -12.96 4.99 -3.34
C GLU A 90 -12.64 6.34 -2.68
N ARG A 91 -11.77 6.32 -1.67
CA ARG A 91 -11.41 7.49 -0.86
C ARG A 91 -10.20 8.25 -1.40
N ALA A 92 -9.40 7.62 -2.26
CA ALA A 92 -8.20 8.22 -2.81
C ALA A 92 -8.52 9.42 -3.72
N SER A 93 -7.62 10.39 -3.81
CA SER A 93 -7.67 11.44 -4.83
C SER A 93 -7.36 10.87 -6.22
N LEU A 94 -6.40 9.95 -6.28
CA LEU A 94 -6.01 9.22 -7.49
C LEU A 94 -5.89 7.73 -7.22
N VAL A 95 -6.31 6.93 -8.18
CA VAL A 95 -6.05 5.49 -8.21
C VAL A 95 -5.16 5.18 -9.39
N PHE A 96 -4.03 4.54 -9.10
CA PHE A 96 -3.06 4.10 -10.08
C PHE A 96 -3.12 2.57 -10.18
N ASP A 97 -3.64 2.04 -11.28
CA ASP A 97 -3.75 0.61 -11.52
C ASP A 97 -2.46 0.07 -12.14
N ASN A 98 -1.90 -0.95 -11.48
CA ASN A 98 -0.65 -1.60 -11.84
C ASN A 98 -0.81 -3.11 -12.11
N ASP A 99 -2.01 -3.61 -12.40
CA ASP A 99 -2.19 -5.02 -12.75
C ASP A 99 -1.38 -5.44 -13.97
N ASP A 100 -1.20 -4.52 -14.91
CA ASP A 100 -0.26 -4.61 -16.02
C ASP A 100 0.76 -3.45 -15.91
N LEU A 101 2.03 -3.79 -15.70
CA LEU A 101 3.10 -2.78 -15.59
C LEU A 101 3.52 -2.21 -16.95
N ASP A 102 3.23 -2.89 -18.06
CA ASP A 102 3.49 -2.39 -19.40
C ASP A 102 2.40 -1.41 -19.85
N HIS A 103 1.20 -1.53 -19.25
CA HIS A 103 0.03 -0.71 -19.54
C HIS A 103 -0.65 -0.18 -18.26
N PRO A 104 0.06 0.59 -17.42
CA PRO A 104 -0.54 1.15 -16.21
C PRO A 104 -1.61 2.18 -16.58
N SER A 105 -2.61 2.33 -15.71
CA SER A 105 -3.64 3.35 -15.89
C SER A 105 -3.84 4.17 -14.64
N VAL A 106 -4.24 5.43 -14.82
CA VAL A 106 -4.56 6.34 -13.72
C VAL A 106 -5.96 6.88 -13.90
N ARG A 107 -6.71 6.92 -12.79
CA ARG A 107 -8.00 7.59 -12.74
C ARG A 107 -8.05 8.53 -11.55
N MET A 108 -8.68 9.69 -11.74
CA MET A 108 -9.14 10.49 -10.63
C MET A 108 -10.30 9.75 -9.97
N ALA A 109 -10.18 9.47 -8.68
CA ALA A 109 -11.33 9.11 -7.89
C ALA A 109 -11.85 10.45 -7.38
N HIS A 110 -12.90 11.00 -7.99
CA HIS A 110 -13.47 12.27 -7.56
C HIS A 110 -13.95 12.15 -6.11
N PRO A 111 -13.38 12.90 -5.14
CA PRO A 111 -14.19 13.37 -4.05
C PRO A 111 -14.85 14.66 -4.54
N GLU A 112 -16.17 14.74 -4.49
CA GLU A 112 -16.70 16.05 -4.15
C GLU A 112 -16.05 16.43 -2.80
N SER A 113 -15.15 17.40 -2.83
CA SER A 113 -14.78 18.10 -1.60
C SER A 113 -16.02 18.87 -1.12
N PRO A 114 -16.19 19.04 0.21
CA PRO A 114 -17.38 19.66 0.82
C PRO A 114 -17.68 21.06 0.29
#